data_AF-A0A923MH49-F1
#
_entry.id   AF-A0A923MH49-F1
#
_cell.length_a   1.000
_cell.length_b   1.000
_cell.length_c   1.000
_cell.angle_alpha   90.00
_cell.angle_beta   90.00
_cell.angle_gamma   90.00
#
_symmetry.space_group_name_H-M   'P 1'
#
loop_
_entity.id
_entity.type
_entity.pdbx_description
1 polymer ?
#
loop_
_entity_poly.entity_id
_entity_poly.type
_entity_poly.pdbx_seq_one_letter_code
_entity_poly.pdbx_strand_id
1 'polypeptide(L)' 'MKWMVKRMKKLSYLFIAIAILLSDIMCFVVAYNYRDMLCGIEHAAYSAPANVAFLSAIPFGIGIIICAVVAYTLHKKAR' A
#
# COMPACT_ATOMS: atom_id res chain seq x y z
N MET A 1 24.41 16.03 -19.09
CA MET A 1 23.55 16.01 -17.88
C MET A 1 22.05 15.71 -18.13
N LYS A 2 21.44 16.14 -19.26
CA LYS A 2 19.99 15.96 -19.54
C LYS A 2 19.46 14.51 -19.55
N TRP A 3 20.30 13.51 -19.85
CA TRP A 3 19.91 12.09 -19.86
C TRP A 3 19.69 11.49 -18.47
N MET A 4 20.43 11.94 -17.44
CA MET A 4 20.25 11.45 -16.07
C MET A 4 18.90 11.86 -15.48
N VAL A 5 18.48 13.11 -15.72
CA VAL A 5 17.23 13.66 -15.20
C VAL A 5 15.99 12.93 -15.76
N LYS A 6 16.05 12.48 -17.02
CA LYS A 6 14.96 11.72 -17.67
C LYS A 6 14.73 10.35 -17.00
N ARG A 7 15.80 9.71 -16.53
CA ARG A 7 15.78 8.41 -15.87
C ARG A 7 15.25 8.51 -14.43
N MET A 8 15.58 9.59 -13.72
CA MET A 8 15.07 9.88 -12.36
C MET A 8 13.55 10.11 -12.35
N LYS A 9 12.99 10.78 -13.38
CA LYS A 9 11.54 10.95 -13.52
C LYS A 9 10.79 9.64 -13.79
N LYS A 10 11.36 8.74 -14.60
CA LYS A 10 10.79 7.41 -14.84
C LYS A 10 10.76 6.56 -13.57
N LEU A 11 11.82 6.59 -12.76
CA LEU A 11 11.85 5.89 -11.47
C LEU A 11 10.79 6.44 -10.51
N SER A 12 10.67 7.77 -10.40
CA SER A 12 9.63 8.39 -9.57
C SER A 12 8.22 7.98 -10.02
N TYR A 13 7.97 7.90 -11.32
CA TYR A 13 6.68 7.45 -11.84
C TYR A 13 6.41 5.97 -11.53
N LEU A 14 7.45 5.13 -11.56
CA LEU A 14 7.36 3.72 -11.21
C LEU A 14 6.98 3.55 -9.73
N PHE A 15 7.61 4.31 -8.82
CA PHE A 15 7.27 4.30 -7.39
C PHE A 15 5.83 4.78 -7.12
N ILE A 16 5.36 5.79 -7.86
CA ILE A 16 3.96 6.25 -7.76
C ILE A 16 3.01 5.15 -8.22
N ALA A 17 3.29 4.50 -9.36
CA ALA A 17 2.47 3.40 -9.85
C ALA A 17 2.42 2.21 -8.86
N ILE A 18 3.57 1.87 -8.25
CA ILE A 18 3.65 0.84 -7.21
C ILE A 18 2.84 1.24 -5.97
N ALA A 19 2.88 2.50 -5.55
CA ALA A 19 2.11 2.97 -4.39
C ALA A 19 0.59 2.91 -4.62
N ILE A 20 0.13 3.22 -5.83
CA ILE A 20 -1.27 3.08 -6.22
C ILE A 20 -1.68 1.61 -6.18
N LEU A 21 -0.91 0.73 -6.83
CA LEU A 21 -1.14 -0.72 -6.82
C LEU A 21 -1.18 -1.30 -5.39
N LEU A 22 -0.27 -0.87 -4.51
CA LEU A 22 -0.27 -1.29 -3.11
C LEU A 22 -1.54 -0.85 -2.37
N SER A 23 -2.07 0.33 -2.70
CA SER A 23 -3.30 0.86 -2.09
C SER A 23 -4.53 0.06 -2.55
N ASP A 24 -4.60 -0.31 -3.83
CA ASP A 24 -5.66 -1.16 -4.37
C ASP A 24 -5.62 -2.57 -3.74
N ILE A 25 -4.43 -3.16 -3.64
CA ILE A 25 -4.24 -4.47 -3.00
C ILE A 25 -4.60 -4.41 -1.52
N MET A 26 -4.20 -3.35 -0.80
CA MET A 26 -4.59 -3.15 0.60
C MET A 26 -6.11 -3.15 0.74
N CYS A 27 -6.81 -2.37 -0.09
CA CYS A 27 -8.26 -2.28 -0.04
C CYS A 27 -8.93 -3.63 -0.32
N PHE A 28 -8.42 -4.37 -1.31
CA PHE A 28 -8.90 -5.71 -1.64
C PHE A 28 -8.69 -6.70 -0.48
N VAL A 29 -7.49 -6.73 0.12
CA VAL A 29 -7.13 -7.64 1.22
C VAL A 29 -7.95 -7.34 2.47
N VAL A 30 -8.11 -6.06 2.83
CA VAL A 30 -8.91 -5.65 3.99
C VAL A 30 -10.37 -6.03 3.78
N ALA A 31 -10.94 -5.76 2.61
CA ALA A 31 -12.34 -6.11 2.30
C ALA A 31 -12.59 -7.62 2.32
N TYR A 32 -11.65 -8.41 1.81
CA TYR A 32 -11.74 -9.88 1.85
C TYR A 32 -11.67 -10.41 3.28
N ASN A 33 -10.67 -9.99 4.06
CA ASN A 33 -10.53 -10.41 5.45
C ASN A 33 -11.71 -9.96 6.31
N TYR A 34 -12.26 -8.77 6.04
CA TYR A 34 -13.42 -8.27 6.76
C TYR A 34 -14.68 -9.11 6.48
N ARG A 35 -14.92 -9.49 5.22
CA ARG A 35 -16.03 -10.41 4.87
C ARG A 35 -15.82 -11.81 5.43
N ASP A 36 -14.60 -12.32 5.39
CA ASP A 36 -14.26 -13.61 5.97
C ASP A 36 -14.52 -13.64 7.48
N MET A 37 -14.09 -12.60 8.20
CA MET A 37 -14.38 -12.47 9.64
C MET A 37 -15.86 -12.29 9.94
N LEU A 38 -16.61 -11.52 9.16
CA LEU A 38 -18.06 -11.42 9.31
C LEU A 38 -18.75 -12.78 9.18
N CYS A 39 -18.38 -13.55 8.14
CA CYS A 39 -18.89 -14.90 7.93
C CYS A 39 -18.47 -15.86 9.07
N GLY A 40 -17.22 -15.77 9.52
CA GLY A 40 -16.69 -16.57 10.63
C GLY A 40 -17.31 -16.23 11.99
N ILE A 41 -17.70 -14.98 12.24
CA ILE A 41 -18.45 -14.58 13.43
C ILE A 41 -19.87 -15.17 13.38
N GLU A 42 -20.53 -15.09 12.22
CA GLU A 42 -21.91 -15.56 12.06
C GLU A 42 -22.04 -17.09 12.06
N HIS A 43 -21.04 -17.81 11.55
CA HIS A 43 -21.15 -19.27 11.32
C HIS A 43 -20.13 -20.13 12.06
N ALA A 44 -19.02 -19.55 12.53
CA ALA A 44 -17.90 -20.30 13.14
C ALA A 44 -17.53 -19.81 14.56
N ALA A 45 -18.37 -18.96 15.17
CA ALA A 45 -18.17 -18.41 16.52
C ALA A 45 -16.79 -17.77 16.74
N TYR A 46 -16.26 -17.06 15.73
CA TYR A 46 -15.01 -16.32 15.87
C TYR A 46 -15.10 -15.33 17.05
N SER A 47 -14.12 -15.41 17.96
CA SER A 47 -14.04 -14.51 19.12
C SER A 47 -13.43 -13.15 18.81
N ALA A 48 -12.78 -13.00 17.64
CA ALA A 48 -12.10 -11.78 17.25
C ALA A 48 -13.06 -10.86 16.46
N PRO A 49 -13.14 -9.55 16.81
CA PRO A 49 -14.00 -8.60 16.09
C PRO A 49 -13.44 -8.33 14.68
N ALA A 50 -14.32 -8.16 13.69
CA ALA A 50 -13.94 -7.92 12.29
C ALA A 50 -12.99 -6.72 12.07
N ASN A 51 -12.92 -5.79 13.04
CA ASN A 51 -11.96 -4.69 13.02
C ASN A 51 -10.49 -5.13 13.04
N VAL A 52 -10.15 -6.35 13.47
CA VAL A 52 -8.76 -6.82 13.41
C VAL A 52 -8.28 -7.00 11.96
N ALA A 53 -9.19 -7.11 10.99
CA ALA A 53 -8.83 -7.09 9.57
C ALA A 53 -8.12 -5.78 9.16
N PHE A 54 -8.39 -4.65 9.82
CA PHE A 54 -7.70 -3.38 9.54
C PHE A 54 -6.23 -3.39 9.99
N LEU A 55 -5.80 -4.29 10.88
CA LEU A 55 -4.38 -4.44 11.22
C LEU A 55 -3.56 -4.87 10.00
N SER A 56 -4.18 -5.61 9.06
CA SER A 56 -3.54 -5.97 7.80
C SER A 56 -3.22 -4.75 6.93
N ALA A 57 -3.89 -3.61 7.13
CA ALA A 57 -3.61 -2.36 6.41
C ALA A 57 -2.29 -1.70 6.83
N ILE A 58 -1.82 -1.95 8.07
CA ILE A 58 -0.60 -1.35 8.64
C ILE A 58 0.64 -1.65 7.78
N PRO A 59 0.96 -2.92 7.43
CA PRO A 59 2.13 -3.22 6.60
C PRO A 59 2.06 -2.58 5.21
N PHE A 60 0.87 -2.52 4.59
CA PHE A 60 0.70 -1.83 3.30
C PHE A 60 0.91 -0.31 3.43
N GLY A 61 0.37 0.30 4.49
CA GLY A 61 0.57 1.72 4.79
C GLY A 61 2.04 2.08 4.97
N ILE A 62 2.79 1.25 5.70
CA ILE A 62 4.25 1.41 5.85
C ILE A 62 4.94 1.33 4.47
N GLY A 63 4.56 0.36 3.63
CA GLY A 63 5.10 0.21 2.27
C GLY A 63 4.83 1.43 1.38
N ILE A 64 3.63 2.01 1.44
CA ILE A 64 3.26 3.22 0.70
C ILE A 64 4.08 4.42 1.17
N ILE A 65 4.26 4.60 2.48
CA ILE A 65 5.06 5.70 3.04
C ILE A 65 6.52 5.58 2.57
N ILE A 66 7.11 4.37 2.62
CA ILE A 66 8.48 4.15 2.15
C ILE A 66 8.59 4.48 0.66
N CYS A 67 7.65 4.01 -0.17
CA CYS A 67 7.63 4.32 -1.61
C CYS A 67 7.53 5.83 -1.86
N ALA A 68 6.69 6.54 -1.10
CA ALA A 68 6.53 7.98 -1.21
C ALA A 68 7.79 8.74 -0.79
N VAL A 69 8.46 8.33 0.30
CA VAL A 69 9.73 8.92 0.75
C VAL A 69 10.83 8.70 -0.28
N VAL A 70 10.93 7.51 -0.86
CA VAL A 70 11.91 7.21 -1.91
C VAL A 70 11.65 8.05 -3.16
N ALA A 71 10.39 8.15 -3.60
CA ALA A 71 10.00 9.00 -4.72
C ALA A 71 10.33 10.49 -4.45
N TYR A 72 10.06 10.98 -3.23
CA TYR A 72 10.33 12.35 -2.83
C TYR A 72 11.84 12.67 -2.78
N THR A 73 12.64 11.77 -2.19
CA THR A 73 14.11 11.95 -2.13
C THR A 73 14.75 11.93 -3.52
N LEU A 74 14.28 11.05 -4.41
CA LEU A 74 14.67 11.04 -5.83
C LEU A 74 14.29 12.34 -6.53
N HIS A 75 13.08 12.86 -6.29
CA HIS A 75 12.61 14.11 -6.89
C HIS A 75 13.40 15.33 -6.38
N LYS A 76 13.69 15.40 -5.08
CA LYS A 76 14.51 16.45 -4.47
C LYS A 76 15.94 16.46 -5.02
N LYS A 77 16.52 15.29 -5.28
CA LYS A 77 17.88 15.14 -5.85
C LYS A 77 17.93 15.39 -7.36
N ALA A 78 16.79 15.35 -8.04
CA ALA A 78 16.66 15.60 -9.47
C ALA A 78 16.35 17.06 -9.83
N ARG A 79 15.96 17.89 -8.85
CA ARG A 79 15.88 19.35 -8.96
C ARG A 79 17.24 19.95 -8.62
#